data_AF-A0AA43L9J3-F1
#
_entry.id   AF-A0AA43L9J3-F1
#
_cell.length_a   1.000
_cell.length_b   1.000
_cell.length_c   1.000
_cell.angle_alpha   90.00
_cell.angle_beta   90.00
_cell.angle_gamma   90.00
#
_symmetry.space_group_name_H-M   'P 1'
#
loop_
_entity.id
_entity.type
_entity.pdbx_description
1 polymer ?
#
loop_
_entity_poly.entity_id
_entity_poly.type
_entity_poly.pdbx_seq_one_letter_code
_entity_poly.pdbx_strand_id
1 'polypeptide(L)'
;MIKDIMKTVAIIGGTQTDTLIKLGKKRGLQVLHHTGETKRSRKKVLESIIRKADGVVIMEGAINHMSMNTARDLAEGMGKKIGYHTGFGASGALDKAVILIG
;
A
#
# COMPACT_ATOMS: atom_id res chain seq x y z
N MET A 1 6.81 -4.69 29.07
CA MET A 1 5.65 -4.58 28.16
C MET A 1 6.18 -4.19 26.79
N ILE A 2 6.37 -5.15 25.88
CA ILE A 2 6.77 -4.85 24.51
C ILE A 2 5.51 -4.31 23.83
N LYS A 3 5.50 -3.03 23.46
CA LYS A 3 4.48 -2.52 22.54
C LYS A 3 4.74 -3.22 21.21
N ASP A 4 3.83 -4.08 20.76
CA ASP A 4 3.85 -4.54 19.38
C ASP A 4 3.93 -3.30 18.48
N ILE A 5 5.03 -3.20 17.73
CA ILE A 5 5.25 -2.08 16.83
C ILE A 5 4.22 -2.23 15.71
N MET A 6 3.29 -1.29 15.64
CA MET A 6 2.25 -1.26 14.62
C MET A 6 2.88 -1.31 13.22
N LYS A 7 2.60 -2.39 12.48
CA LYS A 7 3.13 -2.60 11.14
C LYS A 7 2.58 -1.57 10.16
N THR A 8 3.42 -1.12 9.24
CA THR A 8 3.06 -0.12 8.23
C THR A 8 2.90 -0.78 6.87
N VAL A 9 1.73 -0.62 6.25
CA VAL A 9 1.48 -1.03 4.86
C VAL A 9 1.37 0.19 3.95
N ALA A 10 2.00 0.12 2.78
CA ALA A 10 1.72 1.02 1.67
C ALA A 10 0.58 0.45 0.82
N ILE A 11 -0.47 1.23 0.57
CA ILE A 11 -1.56 0.85 -0.34
C ILE A 11 -1.49 1.74 -1.56
N ILE A 12 -1.37 1.13 -2.75
CA ILE A 12 -1.18 1.83 -4.02
C ILE A 12 -2.38 1.59 -4.94
N GLY A 13 -3.03 2.67 -5.36
CA GLY A 13 -4.25 2.64 -6.17
C GLY A 13 -5.51 2.95 -5.35
N GLY A 14 -6.60 3.25 -6.04
CA GLY A 14 -7.86 3.67 -5.40
C GLY A 14 -7.84 5.14 -4.94
N THR A 15 -8.99 5.59 -4.41
CA THR A 15 -9.23 6.99 -4.05
C THR A 15 -9.67 7.18 -2.58
N GLN A 16 -9.93 6.09 -1.86
CA GLN A 16 -10.57 6.11 -0.53
C GLN A 16 -9.56 6.23 0.62
N THR A 17 -8.69 7.25 0.59
CA THR A 17 -7.58 7.45 1.56
C THR A 17 -8.04 7.36 3.02
N ASP A 18 -9.05 8.14 3.40
CA ASP A 18 -9.50 8.23 4.80
C ASP A 18 -10.11 6.91 5.28
N THR A 19 -10.85 6.23 4.40
CA THR A 19 -11.41 4.90 4.67
C THR A 19 -10.29 3.88 4.91
N LEU A 20 -9.28 3.86 4.04
CA LEU A 20 -8.14 2.96 4.16
C LEU A 20 -7.41 3.18 5.50
N ILE A 21 -7.13 4.43 5.86
CA ILE A 21 -6.46 4.79 7.12
C ILE A 21 -7.31 4.39 8.32
N LYS A 22 -8.61 4.74 8.32
CA LYS A 22 -9.52 4.43 9.43
C LYS A 22 -9.66 2.92 9.64
N LEU A 23 -9.85 2.16 8.57
CA LEU A 23 -10.03 0.72 8.64
C LEU A 23 -8.72 -0.05 8.89
N GLY A 24 -7.59 0.48 8.45
CA GLY A 24 -6.27 -0.06 8.76
C GLY A 24 -5.93 0.05 10.24
N LYS A 25 -6.19 1.21 10.86
CA LYS A 25 -6.03 1.38 12.31
C LYS A 25 -6.84 0.37 13.12
N LYS A 26 -8.08 0.09 12.69
CA LYS A 26 -8.94 -0.94 13.32
C LYS A 26 -8.37 -2.36 13.22
N ARG A 27 -7.49 -2.61 12.24
CA ARG A 27 -6.78 -3.89 12.02
C ARG A 27 -5.37 -3.90 12.61
N GLY A 28 -4.99 -2.89 13.39
CA GLY A 28 -3.64 -2.78 13.94
C GLY A 28 -2.57 -2.45 12.89
N LEU A 29 -2.93 -1.80 11.80
CA LEU A 29 -2.01 -1.37 10.74
C LEU A 29 -1.94 0.15 10.63
N GLN A 30 -0.73 0.67 10.43
CA GLN A 30 -0.53 2.01 9.86
C GLN A 30 -0.64 1.92 8.34
N VAL A 31 -1.43 2.80 7.73
CA VAL A 31 -1.60 2.83 6.26
C VAL A 31 -0.98 4.09 5.70
N LEU A 32 -0.09 3.91 4.71
CA LEU A 32 0.40 4.97 3.84
C LEU A 32 -0.23 4.78 2.45
N HIS A 33 -1.06 5.71 2.01
CA HIS A 33 -1.81 5.56 0.77
C HIS A 33 -1.25 6.46 -0.35
N HIS A 34 -1.21 5.92 -1.57
CA HIS A 34 -0.93 6.68 -2.78
C HIS A 34 -1.87 6.24 -3.91
N THR A 35 -2.46 7.18 -4.64
CA THR A 35 -3.46 6.90 -5.70
C THR A 35 -2.90 6.15 -6.92
N GLY A 36 -1.57 6.00 -6.99
CA GLY A 36 -0.89 5.34 -8.10
C GLY A 36 -0.43 6.27 -9.21
N GLU A 37 -0.75 7.56 -9.17
CA GLU A 37 -0.32 8.52 -10.19
C GLU A 37 1.21 8.67 -10.26
N THR A 38 1.82 8.42 -11.43
CA THR A 38 3.29 8.40 -11.57
C THR A 38 3.90 9.66 -12.20
N LYS A 39 3.16 10.78 -12.25
CA LYS A 39 3.71 12.09 -12.66
C LYS A 39 4.98 12.42 -11.84
N ARG A 40 5.94 13.15 -12.42
CA ARG A 40 7.31 13.32 -11.87
C ARG A 40 7.38 13.69 -10.37
N SER A 41 6.52 14.59 -9.90
CA SER A 41 6.42 14.98 -8.48
C SER A 41 5.84 13.88 -7.59
N ARG A 42 4.92 13.08 -8.14
CA ARG A 42 4.21 11.99 -7.45
C ARG A 42 5.05 10.72 -7.35
N LYS A 43 5.97 10.47 -8.30
CA LYS A 43 6.91 9.32 -8.22
C LYS A 43 7.79 9.36 -6.96
N LYS A 44 8.29 10.53 -6.57
CA LYS A 44 9.07 10.68 -5.32
C LYS A 44 8.24 10.37 -4.07
N VAL A 45 6.95 10.74 -4.09
CA VAL A 45 6.02 10.47 -2.99
C VAL A 45 5.74 8.97 -2.91
N LEU A 46 5.44 8.33 -4.04
CA LEU A 46 5.28 6.88 -4.15
C LEU A 46 6.49 6.12 -3.58
N GLU A 47 7.69 6.51 -4.02
CA GLU A 47 8.94 5.90 -3.56
C GLU A 47 9.14 6.08 -2.04
N SER A 48 8.90 7.28 -1.52
CA SER A 48 9.00 7.58 -0.08
C SER A 48 8.02 6.76 0.75
N ILE A 49 6.79 6.57 0.25
CA ILE A 49 5.76 5.75 0.89
C ILE A 49 6.18 4.27 0.93
N ILE A 50 6.59 3.70 -0.20
CA ILE A 50 7.03 2.30 -0.30
C ILE A 50 8.22 2.04 0.62
N ARG A 51 9.19 2.95 0.64
CA ARG A 51 10.41 2.82 1.46
C ARG A 51 10.10 2.68 2.96
N LYS A 52 9.14 3.46 3.45
CA LYS A 52 8.73 3.51 4.87
C LYS A 52 7.84 2.35 5.31
N ALA A 53 7.22 1.63 4.37
CA ALA A 53 6.32 0.53 4.69
C ALA A 53 7.07 -0.80 4.90
N ASP A 54 6.51 -1.67 5.73
CA ASP A 54 6.95 -3.05 5.92
C ASP A 54 6.51 -3.95 4.75
N GLY A 55 5.41 -3.58 4.07
CA GLY A 55 4.92 -4.24 2.86
C GLY A 55 4.03 -3.34 2.03
N VAL A 56 3.72 -3.79 0.81
CA VAL A 56 2.98 -3.02 -0.19
C VAL A 56 1.79 -3.85 -0.68
N VAL A 57 0.62 -3.24 -0.75
CA VAL A 57 -0.54 -3.79 -1.45
C VAL A 57 -0.84 -2.92 -2.67
N ILE A 58 -0.85 -3.54 -3.85
CA ILE A 58 -1.18 -2.91 -5.12
C ILE A 58 -2.61 -3.27 -5.48
N MET A 59 -3.48 -2.26 -5.64
CA MET A 59 -4.87 -2.41 -6.05
C MET A 59 -4.95 -2.42 -7.58
N GLU A 60 -4.72 -3.58 -8.20
CA GLU A 60 -4.66 -3.77 -9.65
C GLU A 60 -5.92 -3.28 -10.36
N GLY A 61 -7.10 -3.51 -9.77
CA GLY A 61 -8.37 -3.04 -10.34
C GLY A 61 -8.49 -1.51 -10.36
N ALA A 62 -7.74 -0.81 -9.51
CA ALA A 62 -7.91 0.62 -9.25
C ALA A 62 -6.75 1.49 -9.75
N ILE A 63 -5.89 0.95 -10.62
CA ILE A 63 -4.69 1.62 -11.14
C ILE A 63 -4.37 1.15 -12.57
N ASN A 64 -3.73 2.00 -13.39
CA ASN A 64 -3.30 1.61 -14.73
C ASN A 64 -2.01 0.76 -14.70
N HIS A 65 -1.74 0.02 -15.79
CA HIS A 65 -0.59 -0.88 -15.90
C HIS A 65 0.78 -0.20 -15.70
N MET A 66 0.98 1.02 -16.21
CA MET A 66 2.26 1.72 -16.07
C MET A 66 2.55 2.08 -14.61
N SER A 67 1.52 2.57 -13.92
CA SER A 67 1.56 2.90 -12.51
C SER A 67 1.71 1.66 -11.63
N MET A 68 1.03 0.57 -11.98
CA MET A 68 1.19 -0.74 -11.34
C MET A 68 2.63 -1.24 -11.45
N ASN A 69 3.19 -1.29 -12.67
CA ASN A 69 4.56 -1.73 -12.91
C ASN A 69 5.56 -0.87 -12.15
N THR A 70 5.39 0.46 -12.18
CA THR A 70 6.28 1.37 -11.42
C THR A 70 6.26 1.07 -9.92
N ALA A 71 5.09 0.84 -9.33
CA ALA A 71 4.97 0.53 -7.90
C ALA A 71 5.57 -0.84 -7.56
N ARG A 72 5.33 -1.85 -8.41
CA ARG A 72 5.93 -3.19 -8.27
C ARG A 72 7.45 -3.11 -8.33
N ASP A 73 8.01 -2.52 -9.39
CA ASP A 73 9.45 -2.50 -9.62
C ASP A 73 10.18 -1.74 -8.49
N LEU A 74 9.59 -0.66 -7.97
CA LEU A 74 10.10 0.05 -6.79
C LEU A 74 10.06 -0.81 -5.53
N ALA A 75 8.97 -1.54 -5.29
CA ALA A 75 8.82 -2.39 -4.12
C ALA A 75 9.77 -3.60 -4.17
N GLU A 76 9.90 -4.24 -5.33
CA GLU A 76 10.84 -5.34 -5.58
C GLU A 76 12.29 -4.88 -5.40
N GLY A 77 12.67 -3.74 -5.99
CA GLY A 77 14.00 -3.17 -5.84
C GLY A 77 14.37 -2.78 -4.40
N MET A 78 13.37 -2.64 -3.53
CA MET A 78 13.54 -2.38 -2.09
C MET A 78 13.36 -3.63 -1.22
N GLY A 79 13.15 -4.81 -1.82
CA GLY A 79 12.93 -6.07 -1.10
C GLY A 79 11.66 -6.10 -0.25
N LYS A 80 10.63 -5.33 -0.62
CA LYS A 80 9.37 -5.28 0.13
C LYS A 80 8.50 -6.49 -0.19
N LYS A 81 7.73 -6.96 0.79
CA LYS A 81 6.65 -7.92 0.53
C LYS A 81 5.56 -7.22 -0.29
N ILE A 82 5.06 -7.89 -1.33
CA ILE A 82 4.04 -7.34 -2.24
C ILE A 82 2.80 -8.24 -2.23
N GLY A 83 1.64 -7.63 -2.05
CA GLY A 83 0.34 -8.25 -2.22
C GLY A 83 -0.45 -7.57 -3.33
N TYR A 84 -1.23 -8.34 -4.07
CA TYR A 84 -2.10 -7.83 -5.13
C TYR A 84 -3.56 -7.95 -4.72
N HIS A 85 -4.34 -6.91 -5.01
CA HIS A 85 -5.79 -6.90 -4.83
C HIS A 85 -6.47 -6.51 -6.14
N THR A 86 -7.23 -7.44 -6.71
CA THR A 86 -7.93 -7.27 -7.99
C THR A 86 -9.22 -6.47 -7.87
N GLY A 87 -9.73 -6.24 -6.65
CA GLY A 87 -10.95 -5.47 -6.39
C GLY A 87 -10.72 -3.97 -6.15
N PHE A 88 -11.82 -3.24 -6.00
CA PHE A 88 -11.82 -1.78 -5.75
C PHE A 88 -11.99 -1.40 -4.27
N GLY A 89 -12.17 -2.39 -3.38
CA GLY A 89 -12.61 -2.18 -2.00
C GLY A 89 -11.48 -2.02 -1.00
N ALA A 90 -11.60 -1.05 -0.08
CA ALA A 90 -10.65 -0.82 1.00
C ALA A 90 -10.48 -2.05 1.92
N SER A 91 -11.57 -2.75 2.25
CA SER A 91 -11.53 -3.93 3.13
C SER A 91 -10.67 -5.05 2.53
N GLY A 92 -10.88 -5.41 1.26
CA GLY A 92 -10.14 -6.49 0.61
C GLY A 92 -8.63 -6.19 0.49
N ALA A 93 -8.27 -4.93 0.22
CA ALA A 93 -6.88 -4.49 0.22
C ALA A 93 -6.25 -4.59 1.62
N LEU A 94 -6.99 -4.23 2.67
CA LEU A 94 -6.50 -4.30 4.05
C LEU A 94 -6.42 -5.72 4.60
N ASP A 95 -7.35 -6.60 4.24
CA ASP A 95 -7.30 -8.01 4.65
C ASP A 95 -6.09 -8.69 4.00
N LYS A 96 -5.76 -8.32 2.75
CA LYS A 96 -4.52 -8.74 2.10
C LYS A 96 -3.28 -8.21 2.84
N ALA A 97 -3.31 -6.96 3.30
CA ALA A 97 -2.22 -6.38 4.06
C ALA A 97 -1.95 -7.13 5.37
N VAL A 98 -3.01 -7.49 6.11
CA VAL A 98 -2.89 -8.26 7.36
C VAL A 98 -2.23 -9.61 7.10
N ILE A 99 -2.64 -10.35 6.06
CA ILE A 99 -2.02 -11.64 5.72
C ILE A 99 -0.54 -11.48 5.32
N LEU A 100 -0.20 -10.35 4.69
CA LEU A 100 1.14 -10.10 4.15
C LEU A 100 2.17 -9.74 5.23
N ILE A 101 1.78 -8.88 6.17
CA ILE A 101 2.70 -8.25 7.13
C ILE A 101 2.24 -8.26 8.60
N GLY A 102 0.98 -8.62 8.87
CA GLY A 102 0.49 -8.85 10.23
C GLY A 102 1.04 -10.16 10.79
#